data_AF-A0A6C2TWB3-F1
#
_entry.id   AF-A0A6C2TWB3-F1
#
_cell.length_a   1.000
_cell.length_b   1.000
_cell.length_c   1.000
_cell.angle_alpha   90.00
_cell.angle_beta   90.00
_cell.angle_gamma   90.00
#
_symmetry.space_group_name_H-M   'P 1'
#
loop_
_entity.id
_entity.type
_entity.pdbx_description
1 polymer ?
#
loop_
_entity_poly.entity_id
_entity_poly.type
_entity_poly.pdbx_seq_one_letter_code
_entity_poly.pdbx_strand_id
1 'polypeptide(L)' 'MDYREEVIQEARKAIDEHPEHRSRIIDAVDWTLMEMDDGESEANEYELFMGRLDEIREGSQ' A
#
# COMPACT_ATOMS: atom_id res chain seq x y z
N MET A 1 10.76 -11.13 7.17
CA MET A 1 10.49 -9.77 6.68
C MET A 1 9.23 -9.32 7.40
N ASP A 2 9.22 -8.11 7.95
CA ASP A 2 8.00 -7.57 8.56
C ASP A 2 7.21 -6.85 7.45
N TYR A 3 6.26 -7.56 6.85
CA TYR A 3 5.51 -7.03 5.71
C TYR A 3 4.68 -5.81 6.09
N ARG A 4 4.27 -5.68 7.35
CA ARG A 4 3.54 -4.50 7.83
C ARG A 4 4.44 -3.27 7.83
N GLU A 5 5.69 -3.43 8.27
CA GLU A 5 6.69 -2.36 8.20
C GLU A 5 6.95 -1.95 6.74
N GLU A 6 7.09 -2.92 5.84
CA GLU A 6 7.33 -2.66 4.41
C GLU A 6 6.16 -1.91 3.74
N VAL A 7 4.90 -2.28 4.04
CA VAL A 7 3.71 -1.53 3.57
C VAL A 7 3.82 -0.05 3.97
N ILE A 8 4.19 0.23 5.22
CA ILE A 8 4.31 1.61 5.71
C ILE A 8 5.45 2.36 5.03
N GLN A 9 6.59 1.71 4.79
CA GLN A 9 7.74 2.34 4.12
C GLN A 9 7.45 2.65 2.65
N GLU A 10 6.88 1.71 1.91
CA GLU A 10 6.52 1.90 0.50
C GLU A 10 5.40 2.94 0.36
N ALA A 11 4.43 2.97 1.27
CA ALA A 11 3.42 4.03 1.31
C ALA A 11 4.02 5.42 1.52
N ARG A 12 4.98 5.56 2.45
CA ARG A 12 5.67 6.84 2.70
C ARG A 12 6.42 7.31 1.46
N LYS A 13 7.15 6.40 0.82
CA LYS A 13 7.86 6.70 -0.42
C LYS A 13 6.90 7.13 -1.53
N ALA A 14 5.79 6.42 -1.71
CA ALA A 14 4.78 6.77 -2.70
C ALA A 14 4.12 8.13 -2.41
N ILE A 15 3.90 8.48 -1.15
CA ILE A 15 3.38 9.81 -0.74
C ILE A 15 4.40 10.91 -1.02
N ASP A 16 5.68 10.66 -0.78
CA ASP A 16 6.75 11.63 -1.07
C ASP A 16 6.92 11.84 -2.58
N GLU A 17 6.75 10.79 -3.39
CA GLU A 17 6.79 10.85 -4.86
C GLU A 17 5.53 11.50 -5.46
N HIS A 18 4.36 11.22 -4.87
CA HIS A 18 3.03 11.62 -5.37
C HIS A 18 2.11 12.10 -4.25
N PRO A 19 2.36 13.29 -3.67
CA PRO A 19 1.59 13.80 -2.54
C PRO A 19 0.11 14.04 -2.87
N GLU A 20 -0.23 14.27 -4.15
CA GLU A 20 -1.60 14.39 -4.65
C GLU A 20 -2.44 13.12 -4.45
N HIS A 21 -1.80 11.95 -4.30
CA HIS A 21 -2.47 10.67 -4.07
C HIS A 21 -2.46 10.23 -2.62
N ARG A 22 -1.97 11.06 -1.69
CA ARG A 22 -1.81 10.71 -0.28
C ARG A 22 -3.04 10.06 0.33
N SER A 23 -4.25 10.57 0.04
CA SER A 23 -5.48 9.97 0.57
C SER A 23 -5.66 8.54 0.08
N ARG A 24 -5.53 8.29 -1.23
CA ARG A 24 -5.70 6.97 -1.83
C ARG A 24 -4.63 5.98 -1.36
N ILE A 25 -3.41 6.46 -1.14
CA ILE A 25 -2.31 5.64 -0.62
C ILE A 25 -2.60 5.23 0.83
N ILE A 26 -3.09 6.14 1.67
CA ILE A 26 -3.47 5.81 3.05
C ILE A 26 -4.63 4.81 3.07
N ASP A 27 -5.65 5.01 2.21
CA ASP A 27 -6.77 4.07 2.11
C ASP A 27 -6.29 2.65 1.71
N ALA A 28 -5.28 2.55 0.84
CA ALA A 28 -4.67 1.28 0.46
C ALA A 28 -3.89 0.63 1.63
N VAL A 29 -3.17 1.42 2.44
CA VAL A 29 -2.49 0.92 3.64
C VAL A 29 -3.49 0.37 4.65
N ASP A 30 -4.54 1.14 4.96
CA ASP A 30 -5.55 0.75 5.95
C ASP A 30 -6.24 -0.55 5.55
N TRP A 31 -6.57 -0.71 4.27
CA TRP A 31 -7.13 -1.97 3.75
C TRP A 31 -6.14 -3.13 3.91
N THR A 32 -4.91 -2.96 3.43
CA THR A 32 -3.90 -4.03 3.47
C THR A 32 -3.60 -4.50 4.89
N LEU A 33 -3.50 -3.57 5.85
CA LEU A 33 -3.29 -3.92 7.26
C LEU A 33 -4.49 -4.66 7.86
N MET A 34 -5.71 -4.32 7.44
CA MET A 34 -6.93 -5.03 7.87
C MET A 34 -6.94 -6.48 7.37
N GLU A 35 -6.64 -6.71 6.09
CA GLU A 35 -6.58 -8.08 5.53
C GLU A 35 -5.47 -8.93 6.17
N MET A 36 -4.32 -8.31 6.47
CA MET A 36 -3.25 -8.96 7.24
C MET A 36 -3.69 -9.35 8.66
N ASP A 37 -4.54 -8.55 9.30
CA ASP A 37 -5.11 -8.84 10.62
C ASP A 37 -6.19 -9.94 10.58
N ASP A 38 -6.94 -10.04 9.48
CA ASP A 38 -7.96 -11.08 9.26
C ASP A 38 -7.35 -12.48 8.99
N GLY A 39 -6.03 -12.58 8.94
CA GLY A 39 -5.27 -13.82 8.87
C GLY A 39 -4.99 -14.30 7.45
N GLU A 40 -5.13 -13.41 6.45
CA GLU A 40 -4.61 -13.66 5.11
C GLU A 40 -3.07 -13.71 5.14
N SER A 41 -2.48 -14.28 4.08
CA SER A 41 -1.02 -14.36 3.98
C SER A 41 -0.44 -12.95 3.84
N GLU A 42 0.34 -12.48 4.83
CA GLU A 42 0.94 -11.14 4.80
C GLU A 42 1.76 -10.88 3.53
N ALA A 43 2.43 -11.90 2.99
CA ALA A 43 3.16 -11.78 1.73
C ALA A 43 2.24 -11.53 0.53
N ASN A 44 1.06 -12.15 0.51
CA ASN A 44 0.06 -11.95 -0.54
C ASN A 44 -0.53 -10.54 -0.45
N GLU A 45 -0.88 -10.10 0.76
CA GLU A 45 -1.42 -8.75 0.99
C GLU A 45 -0.43 -7.65 0.62
N TYR A 46 0.86 -7.90 0.85
CA TYR A 46 1.92 -7.02 0.40
C TYR A 46 2.02 -6.95 -1.13
N GLU A 47 1.95 -8.08 -1.84
CA GLU A 47 1.98 -8.08 -3.31
C GLU A 47 0.77 -7.34 -3.90
N LEU A 48 -0.43 -7.53 -3.33
CA LEU A 48 -1.65 -6.80 -3.71
C LEU A 48 -1.52 -5.30 -3.46
N PHE A 49 -0.91 -4.92 -2.32
CA PHE A 49 -0.63 -3.53 -2.00
C PHE A 49 0.28 -2.86 -3.04
N MET A 50 1.35 -3.54 -3.45
CA MET A 50 2.27 -3.03 -4.48
C MET A 50 1.55 -2.83 -5.82
N GLY A 51 0.69 -3.78 -6.22
CA GLY A 51 -0.15 -3.62 -7.41
C GLY A 51 -1.06 -2.40 -7.34
N ARG A 52 -1.71 -2.15 -6.19
CA ARG A 52 -2.54 -0.96 -5.98
C ARG A 52 -1.73 0.34 -6.01
N LEU A 53 -0.51 0.35 -5.48
CA LEU A 53 0.36 1.53 -5.59
C LEU A 53 0.70 1.85 -7.03
N ASP A 54 0.98 0.84 -7.85
CA ASP A 54 1.27 1.02 -9.27
C ASP A 54 0.02 1.53 -10.03
N GLU A 55 -1.17 1.00 -9.74
CA GLU A 55 -2.43 1.53 -10.29
C GLU A 55 -2.68 3.01 -9.90
N ILE A 56 -2.35 3.39 -8.66
CA ILE A 56 -2.47 4.78 -8.20
C ILE A 56 -1.48 5.69 -8.95
N ARG A 57 -0.26 5.22 -9.22
CA ARG A 57 0.76 5.97 -9.98
C ARG A 57 0.39 6.12 -11.46
N GLU A 58 -0.16 5.07 -12.07
CA GLU A 58 -0.52 5.05 -13.50
C GLU A 58 -1.87 5.73 -13.79
N GLY A 59 -2.80 5.71 -12.82
CA GLY A 59 -4.15 6.26 -12.95
C GLY A 59 -4.26 7.80 -12.88
N SER A 60 -3.16 8.51 -13.05
CA SER A 60 -3.05 9.98 -12.92
C SER A 60 -2.92 10.71 -14.25
N GLN A 61 -3.33 10.06 -15.34
CA GLN A 61 -3.42 10.65 -16.68
C GLN A 61 -4.75 11.39 -16.91
#